data_AF-A0A7L0HMT1-F1
#
_entry.id   AF-A0A7L0HMT1-F1
#
_cell.length_a   1.000
_cell.length_b   1.000
_cell.length_c   1.000
_cell.angle_alpha   90.00
_cell.angle_beta   90.00
_cell.angle_gamma   90.00
#
_symmetry.space_group_name_H-M   'P 1'
#
loop_
_entity.id
_entity.type
_entity.pdbx_description
1 polymer ?
#
loop_
_entity_poly.entity_id
_entity_poly.type
_entity_poly.pdbx_seq_one_letter_code
_entity_poly.pdbx_strand_id
1 'polypeptide(L)'
;FLDAYDAIRRGSYPRVVESIALAAPSLPEPQLQKLLQELCAEVQRGRQPRVAELYAVRSVFSGPPLALNKLQVSHVKALSRVLFLTPHLPAFLLRHRLRSHVLEIRHLDRALLRLGLGQLSEEELKA
;
A
#
# COMPACT_ATOMS: atom_id res chain seq x y z
N PHE A 1 -15.05 -11.89 12.41
CA PHE A 1 -15.07 -10.78 11.43
C PHE A 1 -13.63 -10.38 11.11
N LEU A 2 -12.88 -9.81 12.07
CA LEU A 2 -11.46 -9.43 11.92
C LEU A 2 -10.57 -10.55 11.34
N ASP A 3 -10.74 -11.80 11.75
CA ASP A 3 -9.95 -12.93 11.21
C ASP A 3 -10.12 -13.12 9.70
N ALA A 4 -11.32 -12.85 9.16
CA ALA A 4 -11.58 -12.91 7.73
C ALA A 4 -10.91 -11.75 6.99
N TYR A 5 -10.92 -10.54 7.57
CA TYR A 5 -10.18 -9.38 7.04
C TYR A 5 -8.69 -9.67 6.99
N ASP A 6 -8.14 -10.19 8.08
CA ASP A 6 -6.72 -10.50 8.18
C ASP A 6 -6.33 -11.63 7.22
N ALA A 7 -7.17 -12.65 7.05
CA ALA A 7 -6.93 -13.72 6.08
C ALA A 7 -6.88 -13.20 4.64
N ILE A 8 -7.82 -12.33 4.25
CA ILE A 8 -7.86 -11.72 2.90
C ILE A 8 -6.62 -10.85 2.66
N ARG A 9 -6.24 -10.03 3.65
CA ARG A 9 -5.03 -9.19 3.60
C ARG A 9 -3.77 -10.03 3.49
N ARG A 10 -3.59 -11.03 4.36
CA ARG A 10 -2.47 -11.97 4.33
C ARG A 10 -2.35 -12.67 2.97
N GLY A 11 -3.46 -13.11 2.37
CA GLY A 11 -3.45 -13.71 1.04
C GLY A 11 -3.12 -12.73 -0.10
N SER A 12 -3.36 -11.44 0.10
CA SER A 12 -3.15 -10.40 -0.92
C SER A 12 -1.77 -9.76 -0.86
N TYR A 13 -1.14 -9.68 0.32
CA TYR A 13 0.16 -9.02 0.49
C TYR A 13 1.27 -9.57 -0.41
N PRO A 14 1.45 -10.90 -0.59
CA PRO A 14 2.48 -11.43 -1.48
C PRO A 14 2.35 -10.88 -2.91
N ARG A 15 1.12 -10.75 -3.42
CA ARG A 15 0.85 -10.21 -4.76
C ARG A 15 1.16 -8.71 -4.88
N VAL A 16 0.99 -7.96 -3.80
CA VAL A 16 1.38 -6.54 -3.75
C VAL A 16 2.90 -6.43 -3.81
N VAL A 17 3.63 -7.18 -2.98
CA VAL A 17 5.10 -7.15 -2.96
C VAL A 17 5.68 -7.65 -4.30
N GLU A 18 5.10 -8.70 -4.88
CA GLU A 18 5.45 -9.18 -6.23
C GLU A 18 5.25 -8.08 -7.29
N SER A 19 4.13 -7.35 -7.23
CA SER A 19 3.85 -6.26 -8.17
C SER A 19 4.85 -5.10 -8.03
N ILE A 20 5.32 -4.82 -6.81
CA ILE A 20 6.37 -3.82 -6.57
C ILE A 20 7.70 -4.32 -7.14
N ALA A 21 8.06 -5.58 -6.88
CA ALA A 21 9.29 -6.19 -7.39
C ALA A 21 9.34 -6.22 -8.92
N LEU A 22 8.21 -6.49 -9.59
CA LEU A 22 8.08 -6.46 -11.05
C LEU A 22 8.20 -5.05 -11.63
N ALA A 23 7.82 -4.02 -10.88
CA ALA A 23 7.92 -2.63 -11.30
C ALA A 23 9.32 -2.03 -11.03
N ALA A 24 10.06 -2.57 -10.07
CA ALA A 24 11.37 -2.07 -9.67
C ALA A 24 12.39 -1.94 -10.83
N PRO A 25 12.49 -2.87 -11.80
CA PRO A 25 13.39 -2.72 -12.94
C PRO A 25 13.12 -1.51 -13.83
N SER A 26 11.92 -0.93 -13.78
CA SER A 26 11.56 0.26 -14.56
C SER A 26 11.87 1.57 -13.83
N LEU A 27 12.52 1.51 -12.66
CA LEU A 27 12.96 2.70 -11.94
C LEU A 27 14.14 3.36 -12.67
N PRO A 28 14.19 4.70 -12.73
CA PRO A 28 15.26 5.42 -13.41
C PRO A 28 16.59 5.38 -12.65
N GLU A 29 16.55 5.17 -11.33
CA GLU A 29 17.73 5.23 -10.46
C GLU A 29 18.21 3.81 -10.08
N PRO A 30 19.40 3.38 -10.53
CA PRO A 30 19.89 2.02 -10.31
C PRO A 30 20.07 1.65 -8.84
N GLN A 31 20.43 2.63 -7.99
CA GLN A 31 20.60 2.40 -6.56
C GLN A 31 19.25 2.09 -5.88
N LEU A 32 18.22 2.90 -6.17
CA LEU A 32 16.86 2.67 -5.65
C LEU A 32 16.24 1.40 -6.23
N GLN A 33 16.53 1.07 -7.49
CA GLN A 33 16.12 -0.20 -8.10
C GLN A 33 16.64 -1.38 -7.29
N LYS A 34 17.96 -1.45 -7.07
CA LYS A 34 18.59 -2.56 -6.34
C LYS A 34 18.06 -2.64 -4.91
N LEU A 35 18.01 -1.51 -4.21
CA LEU A 35 17.51 -1.43 -2.84
C LEU A 35 16.06 -1.93 -2.73
N LEU A 36 15.18 -1.50 -3.64
CA LEU A 36 13.78 -1.91 -3.65
C LEU A 36 13.63 -3.41 -3.95
N GLN A 37 14.43 -3.95 -4.88
CA GLN A 37 14.42 -5.37 -5.20
C GLN A 37 14.86 -6.23 -4.02
N GLU A 38 15.96 -5.85 -3.36
CA GLU A 38 16.46 -6.54 -2.16
C GLU A 38 15.43 -6.50 -1.04
N LEU A 39 14.86 -5.32 -0.78
CA LEU A 39 13.81 -5.15 0.23
C LEU A 39 12.59 -6.02 -0.06
N CYS A 40 12.14 -6.10 -1.33
CA CYS A 40 11.02 -6.97 -1.71
C CYS A 40 11.35 -8.46 -1.51
N ALA A 41 12.57 -8.89 -1.87
CA ALA A 41 12.99 -10.27 -1.69
C ALA A 41 13.07 -10.65 -0.21
N GLU A 42 13.61 -9.77 0.62
CA GLU A 42 13.69 -9.96 2.06
C GLU A 42 12.29 -10.05 2.71
N VAL A 43 11.36 -9.17 2.33
CA VAL A 43 9.97 -9.22 2.81
C VAL A 43 9.30 -10.53 2.40
N GLN A 44 9.52 -11.01 1.18
CA GLN A 44 8.98 -12.30 0.73
C GLN A 44 9.58 -13.49 1.49
N ARG A 45 10.83 -13.39 1.96
CA ARG A 45 11.46 -14.38 2.86
C ARG A 45 10.95 -14.31 4.30
N GLY A 46 10.05 -13.38 4.61
CA GLY A 46 9.48 -13.19 5.95
C GLY A 46 10.28 -12.24 6.84
N ARG A 47 11.29 -11.55 6.32
CA ARG A 47 12.01 -10.53 7.10
C ARG A 47 11.14 -9.28 7.25
N GLN A 48 11.08 -8.75 8.47
CA GLN A 48 10.49 -7.45 8.73
C GLN A 48 11.49 -6.33 8.43
N PRO A 49 11.17 -5.39 7.51
CA PRO A 49 12.07 -4.31 7.15
C PRO A 49 12.13 -3.25 8.26
N ARG A 50 13.31 -2.66 8.45
CA ARG A 50 13.50 -1.55 9.40
C ARG A 50 12.89 -0.27 8.83
N VAL A 51 12.47 0.63 9.71
CA VAL A 51 11.89 1.93 9.34
C VAL A 51 12.83 2.74 8.44
N ALA A 52 14.14 2.72 8.71
CA ALA A 52 15.13 3.41 7.87
C ALA A 52 15.20 2.85 6.43
N GLU A 53 15.05 1.53 6.26
CA GLU A 53 15.03 0.88 4.94
C GLU A 53 13.78 1.30 4.15
N LEU A 54 12.63 1.41 4.83
CA LEU A 54 11.39 1.92 4.22
C LEU A 54 11.50 3.38 3.80
N TYR A 55 12.12 4.22 4.62
CA TYR A 55 12.34 5.63 4.29
C TYR A 55 13.27 5.82 3.08
N ALA A 56 14.29 4.98 2.96
CA ALA A 56 15.25 5.04 1.86
C ALA A 56 14.58 4.81 0.49
N VAL A 57 13.49 4.03 0.42
CA VAL A 57 12.74 3.79 -0.82
C VAL A 57 11.49 4.66 -0.96
N ARG A 58 11.17 5.54 0.01
CA ARG A 58 9.90 6.30 0.02
C ARG A 58 9.66 7.10 -1.27
N SER A 59 10.72 7.70 -1.81
CA SER A 59 10.63 8.55 -3.03
C SER A 59 10.12 7.77 -4.24
N VAL A 60 10.37 6.46 -4.33
CA VAL A 60 9.97 5.65 -5.49
C VAL A 60 8.45 5.62 -5.68
N PHE A 61 7.67 5.78 -4.61
CA PHE A 61 6.20 5.76 -4.63
C PHE A 61 5.56 7.09 -5.04
N SER A 62 6.35 8.15 -5.25
CA SER A 62 5.85 9.47 -5.66
C SER A 62 5.85 9.67 -7.18
N GLY A 63 6.58 8.83 -7.92
CA GLY A 63 6.72 8.91 -9.38
C GLY A 63 6.39 7.59 -10.08
N PRO A 64 6.37 7.57 -11.42
CA PRO A 64 6.28 6.31 -12.15
C PRO A 64 7.48 5.39 -11.81
N PRO A 65 7.29 4.06 -11.76
CA PRO A 65 6.06 3.32 -12.07
C PRO A 65 5.12 3.12 -10.86
N LEU A 66 5.54 3.50 -9.64
CA LEU A 66 4.85 3.13 -8.39
C LEU A 66 3.87 4.20 -7.86
N ALA A 67 3.81 5.36 -8.48
CA ALA A 67 2.81 6.38 -8.17
C ALA A 67 1.39 5.81 -8.35
N LEU A 68 0.49 6.14 -7.41
CA LEU A 68 -0.87 5.58 -7.35
C LEU A 68 -1.66 5.71 -8.67
N ASN A 69 -1.44 6.80 -9.41
CA ASN A 69 -2.07 7.07 -10.71
C ASN A 69 -1.35 6.42 -11.91
N LYS A 70 -0.17 5.85 -11.70
CA LYS A 70 0.66 5.17 -12.70
C LYS A 70 0.77 3.65 -12.47
N LEU A 71 0.22 3.15 -11.37
CA LEU A 71 0.19 1.72 -11.07
C LEU A 71 -0.41 0.89 -12.20
N GLN A 72 0.25 -0.22 -12.49
CA GLN A 72 -0.24 -1.27 -13.37
C GLN A 72 -1.56 -1.84 -12.86
N VAL A 73 -2.41 -2.33 -13.77
CA VAL A 73 -3.76 -2.81 -13.43
C VAL A 73 -3.73 -3.98 -12.44
N SER A 74 -2.76 -4.88 -12.56
CA SER A 74 -2.54 -5.98 -11.62
C SER A 74 -2.28 -5.47 -10.20
N HIS A 75 -1.41 -4.47 -10.07
CA HIS A 75 -1.07 -3.85 -8.79
C HIS A 75 -2.27 -3.12 -8.18
N VAL A 76 -3.02 -2.35 -8.99
CA VAL A 76 -4.25 -1.69 -8.53
C VAL A 76 -5.27 -2.70 -8.00
N LYS A 77 -5.45 -3.84 -8.68
CA LYS A 77 -6.35 -4.92 -8.23
C LYS A 77 -5.86 -5.56 -6.92
N ALA A 78 -4.55 -5.78 -6.78
CA ALA A 78 -3.98 -6.33 -5.54
C ALA A 78 -4.21 -5.38 -4.35
N LEU A 79 -3.93 -4.09 -4.53
CA LEU A 79 -4.20 -3.06 -3.49
C LEU A 79 -5.69 -2.92 -3.19
N SER A 80 -6.54 -3.01 -4.21
CA SER A 80 -8.00 -2.95 -4.05
C SER A 80 -8.48 -4.09 -3.13
N ARG A 81 -7.92 -5.29 -3.25
CA ARG A 81 -8.26 -6.41 -2.35
C ARG A 81 -7.81 -6.18 -0.90
N VAL A 82 -6.61 -5.62 -0.71
CA VAL A 82 -6.08 -5.27 0.63
C VAL A 82 -6.94 -4.23 1.33
N LEU A 83 -7.52 -3.32 0.55
CA LEU A 83 -8.39 -2.23 1.02
C LEU A 83 -9.88 -2.56 0.88
N PHE A 84 -10.22 -3.83 0.61
CA PHE A 84 -11.60 -4.32 0.50
C PHE A 84 -12.48 -3.55 -0.50
N LEU A 85 -11.86 -2.97 -1.52
CA LEU A 85 -12.53 -2.35 -2.66
C LEU A 85 -12.94 -3.44 -3.65
N THR A 86 -14.13 -3.33 -4.24
CA THR A 86 -14.70 -4.31 -5.18
C THR A 86 -13.78 -4.51 -6.41
N PRO A 87 -12.99 -5.60 -6.49
CA PRO A 87 -11.88 -5.71 -7.45
C PRO A 87 -12.32 -6.06 -8.88
N HIS A 88 -13.61 -6.35 -9.08
CA HIS A 88 -14.22 -6.68 -10.38
C HIS A 88 -14.54 -5.45 -11.22
N LEU A 89 -14.37 -4.25 -10.67
CA LEU A 89 -14.60 -3.01 -11.41
C LEU A 89 -13.51 -2.76 -12.46
N PRO A 90 -13.84 -2.01 -13.53
CA PRO A 90 -12.85 -1.46 -14.46
C PRO A 90 -11.70 -0.73 -13.75
N ALA A 91 -10.49 -0.85 -14.30
CA ALA A 91 -9.28 -0.33 -13.66
C ALA A 91 -9.32 1.18 -13.35
N PHE A 92 -10.00 1.98 -14.18
CA PHE A 92 -10.14 3.42 -13.92
C PHE A 92 -11.00 3.70 -12.68
N LEU A 93 -12.08 2.95 -12.46
CA LEU A 93 -12.91 3.04 -11.26
C LEU A 93 -12.15 2.57 -10.02
N LEU A 94 -11.38 1.48 -10.14
CA LEU A 94 -10.53 1.01 -9.05
C LEU A 94 -9.50 2.06 -8.65
N ARG A 95 -8.83 2.71 -9.61
CA ARG A 95 -7.89 3.80 -9.34
C ARG A 95 -8.57 4.98 -8.67
N HIS A 96 -9.76 5.37 -9.13
CA HIS A 96 -10.52 6.43 -8.49
C HIS A 96 -10.88 6.09 -7.04
N ARG A 97 -11.46 4.89 -6.80
CA ARG A 97 -11.81 4.42 -5.46
C ARG A 97 -10.60 4.33 -4.53
N LEU A 98 -9.50 3.78 -5.01
CA LEU A 98 -8.25 3.69 -4.28
C LEU A 98 -7.75 5.07 -3.85
N ARG A 99 -7.79 6.05 -4.77
CA ARG A 99 -7.41 7.44 -4.48
C ARG A 99 -8.35 8.10 -3.48
N SER A 100 -9.66 7.97 -3.66
CA SER A 100 -10.65 8.53 -2.75
C SER A 100 -10.50 7.96 -1.34
N HIS A 101 -10.27 6.64 -1.22
CA HIS A 101 -10.06 5.98 0.06
C HIS A 101 -8.76 6.43 0.76
N VAL A 102 -7.66 6.59 0.03
CA VAL A 102 -6.42 7.15 0.62
C VAL A 102 -6.61 8.61 1.06
N LEU A 103 -7.41 9.40 0.35
CA LEU A 103 -7.74 10.76 0.77
C LEU A 103 -8.60 10.77 2.03
N GLU A 104 -9.58 9.87 2.13
CA GLU A 104 -10.40 9.68 3.32
C GLU A 104 -9.54 9.35 4.55
N ILE A 105 -8.64 8.36 4.44
CA ILE A 105 -7.67 8.03 5.50
C ILE A 105 -6.84 9.27 5.89
N ARG A 106 -6.33 10.03 4.91
CA ARG A 106 -5.57 11.25 5.19
C ARG A 106 -6.41 12.31 5.91
N HIS A 107 -7.69 12.42 5.59
CA HIS A 107 -8.60 13.34 6.27
C HIS A 107 -8.85 12.91 7.71
N LEU A 108 -9.03 11.60 7.94
CA LEU A 108 -9.11 11.01 9.28
C LEU A 108 -7.83 11.27 10.07
N ASP A 109 -6.64 10.96 9.53
CA ASP A 109 -5.35 11.22 10.19
C ASP A 109 -5.20 12.67 10.62
N ARG A 110 -5.61 13.62 9.76
CA ARG A 110 -5.58 15.06 10.08
C ARG A 110 -6.58 15.43 11.17
N ALA A 111 -7.76 14.83 11.18
CA ALA A 111 -8.75 15.04 12.23
C ALA A 111 -8.23 14.49 13.57
N LEU A 112 -7.65 13.29 13.56
CA LEU A 112 -7.03 12.65 14.72
C LEU A 112 -5.89 13.49 15.30
N LEU A 113 -5.02 14.05 14.45
CA LEU A 113 -3.96 14.96 14.90
C LEU A 113 -4.50 16.26 15.53
N ARG A 114 -5.70 16.70 15.15
CA ARG A 114 -6.32 17.92 15.69
C ARG A 114 -7.11 17.67 16.98
N LEU A 115 -7.85 16.57 17.03
CA LEU A 115 -8.76 16.22 18.14
C LEU A 115 -8.06 15.41 19.24
N GLY A 116 -6.99 14.70 18.89
CA GLY A 116 -6.28 13.78 19.77
C GLY A 116 -6.97 12.41 19.89
N LEU A 117 -6.19 11.36 20.09
CA LEU A 117 -6.69 9.98 20.23
C LEU A 117 -7.57 9.77 21.47
N GLY A 118 -7.48 10.65 22.48
CA GLY A 118 -8.27 10.57 23.71
C GLY A 118 -9.74 11.00 23.58
N GLN A 119 -10.16 11.44 22.38
CA GLN A 119 -11.55 11.77 22.08
C GLN A 119 -12.27 10.65 21.31
N LEU A 120 -11.57 9.57 20.93
CA LEU A 120 -12.16 8.43 20.25
C LEU A 120 -12.73 7.41 21.24
N SER A 121 -13.85 6.79 20.89
CA SER A 121 -14.31 5.60 21.60
C SER A 121 -13.41 4.39 21.30
N GLU A 122 -13.47 3.35 22.15
CA GLU A 122 -12.72 2.12 21.90
C GLU A 122 -13.20 1.40 20.63
N GLU A 123 -14.44 1.60 20.20
CA GLU A 123 -14.94 1.07 18.93
C GLU A 123 -14.37 1.82 17.73
N GLU A 124 -14.28 3.16 17.79
CA GLU A 124 -13.70 3.99 16.72
C GLU A 124 -12.20 3.72 16.53
N LEU A 125 -11.50 3.36 17.61
CA LEU A 125 -10.07 3.04 17.58
C LEU A 125 -9.78 1.65 16.99
N LYS A 126 -10.76 0.73 17.03
CA LYS A 126 -10.66 -0.65 16.50
C LYS A 126 -11.11 -0.77 15.03
N ALA A 127 -11.83 0.22 14.50
CA ALA A 127 -12.38 0.24 13.15
C ALA A 127 -11.32 0.57 12.08
#